data_AF-A0A5S6Q9N1-F1
#
_entry.id   AF-A0A5S6Q9N1-F1
#
_cell.length_a   1.000
_cell.length_b   1.000
_cell.length_c   1.000
_cell.angle_alpha   90.00
_cell.angle_beta   90.00
_cell.angle_gamma   90.00
#
_symmetry.space_group_name_H-M   'P 1'
#
loop_
_entity.id
_entity.type
_entity.pdbx_description
1 polymer ?
#
loop_
_entity_poly.entity_id
_entity_poly.type
_entity_poly.pdbx_seq_one_letter_code
_entity_poly.pdbx_strand_id
1 'polypeptide(L)'
;MDSKSEERECTAMQKVENVGSSFTSSVANCQQLATDLGLTNLTPSEVAEILVMMVMESDPQKTPLSFTDWLEDKPTGEKWHPEIFAEVLNQVSPDLDWKEVISSFDMPSFSVKSRGCLSALMSVLSVGLQNESFPVKVLYKRWTNSEAQPRFMDT
;
A
#
# COMPACT_ATOMS: atom_id res chain seq x y z
N MET A 1 -31.36 -29.02 7.08
CA MET A 1 -30.17 -29.06 6.21
C MET A 1 -29.59 -27.68 6.23
N ASP A 2 -28.67 -27.51 7.16
CA ASP A 2 -28.09 -26.26 7.61
C ASP A 2 -27.38 -25.53 6.47
N SER A 3 -27.95 -24.41 6.03
CA SER A 3 -27.27 -23.40 5.24
C SER A 3 -26.27 -22.69 6.14
N LYS A 4 -25.06 -23.26 6.22
CA LYS A 4 -23.93 -22.65 6.92
C LYS A 4 -23.57 -21.38 6.16
N SER A 5 -23.90 -20.24 6.74
CA SER A 5 -23.43 -18.92 6.35
C SER A 5 -21.90 -18.97 6.25
N GLU A 6 -21.35 -18.95 5.04
CA GLU A 6 -19.95 -18.55 4.85
C GLU A 6 -19.89 -17.07 5.22
N GLU A 7 -19.53 -16.80 6.48
CA GLU A 7 -18.93 -15.54 6.85
C GLU A 7 -17.74 -15.35 5.90
N ARG A 8 -17.91 -14.46 4.91
CA ARG A 8 -16.80 -14.10 4.01
C ARG A 8 -15.74 -13.48 4.90
N GLU A 9 -14.68 -14.22 5.19
CA GLU A 9 -13.49 -13.65 5.83
C GLU A 9 -13.02 -12.50 4.95
N CYS A 10 -13.16 -11.28 5.45
CA CYS A 10 -12.75 -10.08 4.75
C CYS A 10 -11.22 -10.06 4.72
N THR A 11 -10.63 -9.92 3.53
CA THR A 11 -9.16 -9.93 3.40
C THR A 11 -8.54 -8.77 4.17
N ALA A 12 -7.27 -8.88 4.53
CA ALA A 12 -6.55 -7.80 5.21
C ALA A 12 -6.66 -6.46 4.45
N MET A 13 -6.54 -6.50 3.12
CA MET A 13 -6.75 -5.34 2.23
C MET A 13 -8.16 -4.75 2.40
N GLN A 14 -9.22 -5.57 2.30
CA GLN A 14 -10.60 -5.08 2.39
C GLN A 14 -10.94 -4.48 3.76
N LYS A 15 -10.36 -5.02 4.83
CA LYS A 15 -10.49 -4.45 6.18
C LYS A 15 -9.93 -3.03 6.24
N VAL A 16 -8.78 -2.80 5.61
CA VAL A 16 -8.15 -1.47 5.54
C VAL A 16 -8.95 -0.54 4.63
N GLU A 17 -9.37 -1.02 3.46
CA GLU A 17 -10.19 -0.26 2.50
C GLU A 17 -11.51 0.22 3.12
N ASN A 18 -12.19 -0.63 3.91
CA ASN A 18 -13.43 -0.27 4.61
C ASN A 18 -13.26 0.86 5.64
N VAL A 19 -12.04 1.06 6.16
CA VAL A 19 -11.72 2.16 7.09
C VAL A 19 -11.36 3.45 6.33
N GLY A 20 -10.89 3.33 5.10
CA GLY A 20 -10.45 4.45 4.28
C GLY A 20 -9.19 5.13 4.81
N SER A 21 -8.85 6.29 4.25
CA SER A 21 -7.58 6.99 4.53
C SER A 21 -7.40 7.40 6.00
N SER A 22 -8.48 7.40 6.79
CA SER A 22 -8.47 7.60 8.24
C SER A 22 -7.55 6.60 8.95
N PHE A 23 -7.39 5.39 8.39
CA PHE A 23 -6.48 4.36 8.89
C PHE A 23 -5.05 4.89 9.03
N THR A 24 -4.59 5.67 8.06
CA THR A 24 -3.24 6.25 8.02
C THR A 24 -3.19 7.71 8.50
N SER A 25 -4.19 8.20 9.25
CA SER A 25 -4.22 9.59 9.72
C SER A 25 -3.14 9.93 10.76
N SER A 26 -2.71 8.95 11.56
CA SER A 26 -1.62 9.07 12.53
C SER A 26 -1.05 7.70 12.88
N VAL A 27 0.18 7.65 13.37
CA VAL A 27 0.83 6.40 13.83
C VAL A 27 0.01 5.73 14.92
N ALA A 28 -0.47 6.50 15.91
CA ALA A 28 -1.26 5.97 17.02
C ALA A 28 -2.59 5.35 16.53
N ASN A 29 -3.29 6.02 15.61
CA ASN A 29 -4.54 5.51 15.06
C ASN A 29 -4.32 4.26 14.21
N CYS A 30 -3.29 4.29 13.36
CA CYS A 30 -2.93 3.16 12.51
C CYS A 30 -2.53 1.93 13.35
N GLN A 31 -1.78 2.11 14.43
CA GLN A 31 -1.41 1.04 15.35
C GLN A 31 -2.62 0.44 16.09
N GLN A 32 -3.52 1.30 16.57
CA GLN A 32 -4.74 0.85 17.24
C GLN A 32 -5.63 0.05 16.27
N LEU A 33 -5.90 0.60 15.09
CA LEU A 33 -6.72 -0.07 14.08
C LEU A 33 -6.06 -1.33 13.53
N ALA A 34 -4.74 -1.35 13.37
CA ALA A 34 -4.02 -2.57 12.99
C ALA A 34 -4.22 -3.68 14.04
N THR A 35 -4.24 -3.33 15.33
CA THR A 35 -4.51 -4.28 16.40
C THR A 35 -5.98 -4.74 16.38
N ASP A 36 -6.92 -3.79 16.26
CA ASP A 36 -8.36 -4.07 16.27
C ASP A 36 -8.81 -4.92 15.08
N LEU A 37 -8.18 -4.73 13.91
CA LEU A 37 -8.47 -5.48 12.68
C LEU A 37 -7.72 -6.82 12.59
N GLY A 38 -6.79 -7.07 13.52
CA GLY A 38 -5.96 -8.28 13.56
C GLY A 38 -4.81 -8.29 12.54
N LEU A 39 -4.29 -7.13 12.16
CA LEU A 39 -3.22 -6.93 11.17
C LEU A 39 -1.81 -7.04 11.79
N THR A 40 -1.66 -7.75 12.90
CA THR A 40 -0.38 -7.84 13.63
C THR A 40 0.58 -8.88 13.05
N ASN A 41 0.08 -9.86 12.29
CA ASN A 41 0.88 -10.95 11.70
C ASN A 41 0.67 -11.03 10.19
N LEU A 42 0.75 -9.90 9.50
CA LEU A 42 0.59 -9.86 8.05
C LEU A 42 1.73 -10.58 7.34
N THR A 43 1.36 -11.37 6.34
CA THR A 43 2.32 -11.95 5.40
C THR A 43 2.89 -10.86 4.48
N PRO A 44 4.10 -11.05 3.92
CA PRO A 44 4.70 -10.09 3.01
C PRO A 44 3.81 -9.75 1.79
N SER A 45 3.02 -10.72 1.33
CA SER A 45 2.08 -10.52 0.22
C SER A 45 0.87 -9.67 0.62
N GLU A 46 0.30 -9.86 1.81
CA GLU A 46 -0.78 -9.00 2.32
C GLU A 46 -0.31 -7.55 2.52
N VAL A 47 0.91 -7.36 3.03
CA VAL A 47 1.51 -6.03 3.16
C VAL A 47 1.68 -5.38 1.79
N ALA A 48 2.20 -6.12 0.81
CA ALA A 48 2.35 -5.63 -0.56
C ALA A 48 0.99 -5.20 -1.13
N GLU A 49 -0.04 -6.04 -0.99
CA GLU A 49 -1.40 -5.73 -1.45
C GLU A 49 -1.97 -4.43 -0.85
N ILE A 50 -1.85 -4.27 0.47
CA ILE A 50 -2.32 -3.06 1.16
C ILE A 50 -1.56 -1.82 0.68
N LEU A 51 -0.23 -1.91 0.56
CA LEU A 51 0.61 -0.81 0.07
C LEU A 51 0.26 -0.41 -1.36
N VAL A 52 0.02 -1.39 -2.24
CA VAL A 52 -0.40 -1.12 -3.62
C VAL A 52 -1.74 -0.42 -3.64
N MET A 53 -2.72 -0.85 -2.84
CA MET A 53 -4.01 -0.17 -2.73
C MET A 53 -3.84 1.29 -2.29
N MET A 54 -3.11 1.54 -1.20
CA MET A 54 -2.87 2.90 -0.67
C MET A 54 -2.18 3.82 -1.68
N VAL A 55 -1.15 3.31 -2.37
CA VAL A 55 -0.37 4.09 -3.37
C VAL A 55 -1.23 4.37 -4.60
N MET A 56 -2.02 3.40 -5.06
CA MET A 56 -2.83 3.51 -6.26
C MET A 56 -4.10 4.35 -6.06
N GLU A 57 -4.61 4.47 -4.83
CA GLU A 57 -5.71 5.38 -4.48
C GLU A 57 -5.21 6.81 -4.24
N SER A 58 -3.96 6.96 -3.84
CA SER A 58 -3.29 8.26 -3.72
C SER A 58 -2.90 8.90 -5.06
N ASP A 59 -3.17 8.26 -6.22
CA ASP A 59 -2.82 8.82 -7.52
C ASP A 59 -3.78 9.97 -7.91
N PRO A 60 -3.31 11.23 -7.98
CA PRO A 60 -4.14 12.37 -8.37
C PRO A 60 -4.68 12.28 -9.80
N GLN A 61 -4.18 11.34 -10.64
CA GLN A 61 -4.70 11.12 -11.99
C GLN A 61 -5.99 10.29 -12.04
N LYS A 62 -6.38 9.62 -10.94
CA LYS A 62 -7.63 8.83 -10.89
C LYS A 62 -8.88 9.68 -10.64
N THR A 63 -8.74 10.83 -9.99
CA THR A 63 -9.85 11.76 -9.73
C THR A 63 -9.82 12.87 -10.78
N PRO A 64 -10.81 12.94 -11.69
CA PRO A 64 -11.03 14.16 -12.45
C PRO A 64 -11.29 15.27 -11.44
N LEU A 65 -10.36 16.22 -11.32
CA LEU A 65 -10.56 17.39 -10.46
C LEU A 65 -11.87 18.06 -10.88
N SER A 66 -12.86 18.09 -9.99
CA SER A 66 -14.10 18.81 -10.26
C SER A 66 -13.79 20.30 -10.23
N PHE A 67 -14.48 21.10 -11.06
CA PHE A 67 -14.30 22.56 -11.08
C PHE A 67 -14.53 23.20 -9.69
N THR A 68 -15.29 22.55 -8.82
CA THR A 68 -15.50 22.93 -7.41
C THR A 68 -14.25 22.73 -6.53
N ASP A 69 -13.42 21.73 -6.81
CA ASP A 69 -12.19 21.44 -6.05
C ASP A 69 -11.08 22.48 -6.29
N TRP A 70 -11.20 23.28 -7.36
CA TRP A 70 -10.29 24.40 -7.66
C TRP A 70 -10.65 25.69 -6.91
N LEU A 71 -11.93 25.85 -6.52
CA LEU A 71 -12.43 27.05 -5.85
C LEU A 71 -12.37 26.93 -4.32
N GLU A 72 -12.49 25.73 -3.79
CA GLU A 72 -12.30 25.47 -2.37
C GLU A 72 -10.87 24.98 -2.18
N ASP A 73 -10.05 25.68 -1.38
CA ASP A 73 -8.76 25.19 -0.84
C ASP A 73 -9.01 24.05 0.18
N LYS A 74 -9.94 23.14 -0.17
CA LYS A 74 -10.19 21.90 0.54
C LYS A 74 -9.07 20.95 0.17
N PRO A 75 -8.46 20.26 1.14
CA PRO A 75 -7.54 19.18 0.84
C PRO A 75 -8.30 18.17 -0.04
N THR A 76 -7.90 18.13 -1.30
CA THR A 76 -8.53 17.32 -2.33
C THR A 76 -8.26 15.85 -2.02
N GLY A 77 -9.30 15.16 -1.57
CA GLY A 77 -9.31 13.70 -1.44
C GLY A 77 -8.74 13.14 -0.14
N GLU A 78 -9.36 12.06 0.31
CA GLU A 78 -8.86 11.13 1.33
C GLU A 78 -7.47 10.61 0.91
N LYS A 79 -6.42 11.29 1.38
CA LYS A 79 -5.05 10.96 1.01
C LYS A 79 -4.50 9.91 1.97
N TRP A 80 -4.13 8.74 1.44
CA TRP A 80 -3.42 7.74 2.22
C TRP A 80 -2.01 8.22 2.55
N HIS A 81 -1.52 7.84 3.73
CA HIS A 81 -0.14 8.05 4.17
C HIS A 81 0.53 6.69 4.38
N PRO A 82 0.94 6.01 3.29
CA PRO A 82 1.49 4.66 3.36
C PRO A 82 2.77 4.60 4.22
N GLU A 83 3.51 5.71 4.35
CA GLU A 83 4.67 5.81 5.24
C GLU A 83 4.32 5.55 6.71
N ILE A 84 3.17 6.06 7.18
CA ILE A 84 2.68 5.82 8.55
C ILE A 84 2.40 4.34 8.75
N PHE A 85 1.84 3.67 7.73
CA PHE A 85 1.60 2.23 7.81
C PHE A 85 2.90 1.43 7.87
N ALA A 86 3.91 1.77 7.07
CA ALA A 86 5.22 1.11 7.16
C ALA A 86 5.91 1.33 8.50
N GLU A 87 5.80 2.53 9.08
CA GLU A 87 6.32 2.81 10.41
C GLU A 87 5.64 1.93 11.47
N VAL A 88 4.32 1.79 11.42
CA VAL A 88 3.57 0.91 12.33
C VAL A 88 3.96 -0.55 12.12
N LEU A 89 4.07 -1.03 10.88
CA LEU A 89 4.48 -2.40 10.57
C LEU A 89 5.83 -2.74 11.19
N ASN A 90 6.79 -1.82 11.13
CA ASN A 90 8.10 -1.99 11.77
C ASN A 90 8.02 -2.10 13.30
N GLN A 91 6.98 -1.53 13.93
CA GLN A 91 6.78 -1.62 15.37
C GLN A 91 6.01 -2.88 15.78
N VAL A 92 4.99 -3.28 15.00
CA VAL A 92 4.11 -4.41 15.35
C VAL A 92 4.60 -5.75 14.82
N SER A 93 5.38 -5.75 13.73
CA SER A 93 5.95 -6.93 13.08
C SER A 93 7.41 -6.68 12.69
N PRO A 94 8.32 -6.62 13.68
CA PRO A 94 9.75 -6.39 13.43
C PRO A 94 10.42 -7.54 12.66
N ASP A 95 9.81 -8.72 12.62
CA ASP A 95 10.29 -9.90 11.88
C ASP A 95 9.92 -9.88 10.38
N LEU A 96 9.17 -8.87 9.92
CA LEU A 96 8.75 -8.74 8.53
C LEU A 96 9.96 -8.52 7.60
N ASP A 97 10.18 -9.45 6.66
CA ASP A 97 11.20 -9.25 5.62
C ASP A 97 10.68 -8.35 4.50
N TRP A 98 11.06 -7.08 4.54
CA TRP A 98 10.76 -6.10 3.50
C TRP A 98 11.29 -6.49 2.11
N LYS A 99 12.30 -7.35 2.00
CA LYS A 99 12.76 -7.88 0.70
C LYS A 99 11.74 -8.85 0.10
N GLU A 100 11.05 -9.63 0.94
CA GLU A 100 9.94 -10.49 0.52
C GLU A 100 8.70 -9.66 0.17
N VAL A 101 8.45 -8.55 0.88
CA VAL A 101 7.38 -7.59 0.53
C VAL A 101 7.64 -7.01 -0.87
N ILE A 102 8.88 -6.56 -1.14
CA ILE A 102 9.25 -6.04 -2.46
C ILE A 102 9.12 -7.12 -3.55
N SER A 103 9.49 -8.36 -3.23
CA SER A 103 9.32 -9.49 -4.16
C SER A 103 7.86 -9.83 -4.42
N SER A 104 6.97 -9.55 -3.45
CA SER A 104 5.54 -9.79 -3.54
C SER A 104 4.79 -8.74 -4.35
N PHE A 105 5.43 -7.66 -4.81
CA PHE A 105 4.77 -6.71 -5.72
C PHE A 105 4.55 -7.28 -7.13
N ASP A 106 5.10 -8.45 -7.46
CA ASP A 106 4.91 -9.18 -8.74
C ASP A 106 3.47 -9.75 -8.89
N MET A 107 2.47 -8.89 -8.70
CA MET A 107 1.05 -9.20 -8.75
C MET A 107 0.37 -8.45 -9.90
N PRO A 108 -0.70 -9.01 -10.50
CA PRO A 108 -1.45 -8.34 -11.58
C PRO A 108 -2.08 -7.00 -11.21
N SER A 109 -2.36 -6.79 -9.92
CA SER A 109 -2.91 -5.55 -9.39
C SER A 109 -1.89 -4.41 -9.32
N PHE A 110 -0.60 -4.71 -9.40
CA PHE A 110 0.45 -3.71 -9.33
C PHE A 110 0.76 -3.12 -10.71
N SER A 111 0.48 -1.83 -10.87
CA SER A 111 0.83 -1.10 -12.10
C SER A 111 1.21 0.33 -11.75
N VAL A 112 2.50 0.63 -11.72
CA VAL A 112 2.99 1.99 -11.48
C VAL A 112 2.91 2.77 -12.79
N LYS A 113 1.84 3.54 -12.95
CA LYS A 113 1.56 4.31 -14.18
C LYS A 113 2.07 5.76 -14.11
N SER A 114 2.32 6.28 -12.92
CA SER A 114 2.74 7.67 -12.70
C SER A 114 4.02 7.76 -11.87
N ARG A 115 4.81 8.82 -12.13
CA ARG A 115 5.99 9.17 -11.32
C ARG A 115 5.61 9.41 -9.84
N GLY A 116 4.39 9.91 -9.59
CA GLY A 116 3.84 10.12 -8.26
C GLY A 116 3.68 8.81 -7.48
N CYS A 117 3.02 7.82 -8.08
CA CYS A 117 2.89 6.49 -7.49
C CYS A 117 4.25 5.85 -7.21
N LEU A 118 5.21 5.96 -8.14
CA LEU A 118 6.56 5.45 -7.93
C LEU A 118 7.24 6.14 -6.74
N SER A 119 7.15 7.47 -6.67
CA SER A 119 7.76 8.24 -5.58
C SER A 119 7.17 7.86 -4.23
N ALA A 120 5.83 7.72 -4.13
CA ALA A 120 5.16 7.31 -2.90
C ALA A 120 5.56 5.89 -2.49
N LEU A 121 5.63 4.96 -3.44
CA LEU A 121 6.10 3.59 -3.19
C LEU A 121 7.55 3.58 -2.69
N MET A 122 8.44 4.36 -3.31
CA MET A 122 9.83 4.44 -2.87
C MET A 122 9.95 5.07 -1.47
N SER A 123 9.14 6.08 -1.15
CA SER A 123 9.09 6.68 0.18
C SER A 123 8.69 5.65 1.25
N VAL A 124 7.59 4.92 1.03
CA VAL A 124 7.13 3.92 2.00
C VAL A 124 8.12 2.77 2.17
N LEU A 125 8.74 2.30 1.08
CA LEU A 125 9.77 1.27 1.16
C LEU A 125 11.03 1.76 1.86
N SER A 126 11.38 3.03 1.73
CA SER A 126 12.51 3.63 2.47
C SER A 126 12.25 3.63 3.98
N VAL A 127 11.01 3.92 4.39
CA VAL A 127 10.58 3.83 5.80
C VAL A 127 10.61 2.39 6.29
N GLY A 128 10.08 1.45 5.50
CA GLY A 128 10.09 0.03 5.81
C GLY A 128 11.51 -0.52 6.01
N LEU A 129 12.43 -0.18 5.12
CA LEU A 129 13.83 -0.64 5.14
C LEU A 129 14.71 0.03 6.21
N GLN A 130 14.25 1.04 6.94
CA GLN A 130 14.99 1.67 8.06
C GLN A 130 16.46 2.04 7.74
N ASN A 131 16.72 2.68 6.59
CA ASN A 131 18.07 3.00 6.04
C ASN A 131 18.91 1.84 5.46
N GLU A 132 18.36 0.63 5.35
CA GLU A 132 19.00 -0.41 4.53
C GLU A 132 19.08 0.04 3.06
N SER A 133 20.15 -0.37 2.36
CA SER A 133 20.30 -0.04 0.95
C SER A 133 19.13 -0.63 0.17
N PHE A 134 18.40 0.22 -0.57
CA PHE A 134 17.26 -0.22 -1.38
C PHE A 134 17.70 -1.40 -2.26
N PRO A 135 17.02 -2.56 -2.20
CA PRO A 135 17.48 -3.77 -2.87
C PRO A 135 17.11 -3.69 -4.35
N VAL A 136 17.85 -2.86 -5.10
CA VAL A 136 17.71 -2.64 -6.55
C VAL A 136 17.65 -3.97 -7.28
N LYS A 137 18.49 -4.95 -6.91
CA LYS A 137 18.51 -6.28 -7.55
C LYS A 137 17.19 -7.07 -7.42
N VAL A 138 16.39 -6.80 -6.38
CA VAL A 138 15.07 -7.42 -6.18
C VAL A 138 14.03 -6.76 -7.07
N LEU A 139 14.04 -5.43 -7.16
CA LEU A 139 13.16 -4.68 -8.07
C LEU A 139 13.44 -5.00 -9.54
N TYR A 140 14.72 -5.14 -9.92
CA TYR A 140 15.18 -5.44 -11.28
C TYR A 140 15.22 -6.95 -11.60
N LYS A 141 14.77 -7.82 -10.69
CA LYS A 141 14.59 -9.24 -10.99
C LYS A 141 13.55 -9.37 -12.11
N ARG A 142 13.56 -10.48 -12.85
CA ARG A 142 12.51 -10.72 -13.86
C ARG A 142 11.22 -11.04 -13.13
N TRP A 143 10.26 -10.15 -13.23
CA TRP A 143 8.91 -10.35 -12.73
C TRP A 143 8.19 -11.36 -13.61
N THR A 144 7.43 -12.26 -12.99
CA THR A 144 6.58 -13.24 -13.67
C THR A 144 5.45 -12.52 -14.39
N ASN A 145 4.98 -11.41 -13.81
CA ASN A 145 4.01 -10.52 -14.40
C ASN A 145 4.69 -9.37 -15.17
N SER A 146 4.76 -9.50 -16.49
CA SER A 146 5.37 -8.51 -17.38
C SER A 146 4.64 -7.17 -17.45
N GLU A 147 3.38 -7.08 -17.02
CA GLU A 147 2.62 -5.83 -16.97
C GLU A 147 2.92 -5.01 -15.71
N ALA A 148 3.27 -5.69 -14.62
CA ALA A 148 3.63 -5.10 -13.34
C ALA A 148 5.11 -4.66 -13.29
N GLN A 149 5.94 -5.17 -14.20
CA GLN A 149 7.35 -4.81 -14.30
C GLN A 149 7.49 -3.32 -14.65
N PRO A 150 8.21 -2.51 -13.84
CA PRO A 150 8.43 -1.10 -14.13
C PRO A 150 9.25 -0.98 -15.43
N ARG A 151 8.55 -0.60 -16.50
CA ARG A 151 9.18 -0.35 -17.80
C ARG A 151 9.71 1.08 -17.76
N PHE A 152 11.02 1.25 -17.66
CA PHE A 152 11.66 2.52 -18.00
C PHE A 152 11.29 2.80 -19.46
N MET A 153 10.43 3.79 -19.68
CA MET A 153 10.10 4.27 -21.02
C MET A 153 11.33 4.99 -21.57
N ASP A 154 12.08 4.31 -22.43
CA ASP A 154 12.96 4.95 -23.41
C ASP A 154 12.06 5.51 -24.54
N THR A 155 11.75 6.80 -24.53
CA THR A 155 11.64 7.64 -25.75
C THR A 155 11.62 9.12 -25.42
#